data_AF-A0A5K0VD14-F1
#
_entry.id   AF-A0A5K0VD14-F1
#
_cell.length_a   1.000
_cell.length_b   1.000
_cell.length_c   1.000
_cell.angle_alpha   90.00
_cell.angle_beta   90.00
_cell.angle_gamma   90.00
#
_symmetry.space_group_name_H-M   'P 1'
#
loop_
_entity.id
_entity.type
_entity.pdbx_description
1 polymer ?
#
loop_
_entity_poly.entity_id
_entity_poly.type
_entity_poly.pdbx_seq_one_letter_code
_entity_poly.pdbx_strand_id
1 'polypeptide(L)' 'IGLAMSPLSNNSLFLKYNRNPFPKFFARGLNVSLSTDDPLQIHFTKEPLLEEYSFAAQ' A
#
# COMPACT_ATOMS: atom_id res chain seq x y z
N ILE A 1 8.12 6.77 15.49
CA ILE A 1 6.84 6.94 14.76
C ILE A 1 6.91 6.03 13.54
N GLY A 2 6.01 5.06 13.42
CA GLY A 2 5.92 4.18 12.24
C GLY A 2 4.72 4.58 11.37
N LEU A 3 4.82 4.39 10.06
CA LEU A 3 3.75 4.71 9.10
C LEU A 3 3.22 3.42 8.48
N ALA A 4 1.98 3.07 8.79
CA ALA A 4 1.26 2.05 8.03
C ALA A 4 0.62 2.71 6.81
N MET A 5 0.86 2.16 5.63
CA MET A 5 0.33 2.65 4.36
C MET A 5 -0.37 1.52 3.61
N SER A 6 -1.50 1.85 2.98
CA SER A 6 -2.31 0.93 2.17
C SER A 6 -2.38 1.46 0.73
N PRO A 7 -1.36 1.20 -0.11
CA PRO A 7 -1.25 1.79 -1.45
C PRO A 7 -2.43 1.53 -2.38
N LEU A 8 -3.04 0.34 -2.38
CA LEU A 8 -4.22 0.06 -3.21
C LEU A 8 -5.44 0.85 -2.72
N SER A 9 -5.62 0.95 -1.39
CA SER A 9 -6.66 1.80 -0.78
C SER A 9 -6.49 3.26 -1.16
N ASN A 10 -5.27 3.79 -1.05
CA ASN A 10 -4.96 5.17 -1.42
C ASN A 10 -5.18 5.43 -2.92
N ASN A 11 -4.93 4.43 -3.78
CA ASN A 11 -5.21 4.51 -5.21
C ASN A 11 -6.70 4.56 -5.54
N SER A 12 -7.53 3.85 -4.78
CA SER A 12 -8.98 3.85 -4.97
C SER A 12 -9.63 5.17 -4.54
N LEU A 13 -9.12 5.80 -3.47
CA LEU A 13 -9.82 6.90 -2.80
C LEU A 13 -9.21 8.29 -2.99
N PHE A 14 -7.88 8.43 -3.15
CA PHE A 14 -7.22 9.73 -2.98
C PHE A 14 -6.23 10.11 -4.09
N LEU A 15 -5.36 9.19 -4.49
CA LEU A 15 -4.20 9.50 -5.31
C LEU A 15 -3.77 8.33 -6.16
N LYS A 16 -3.48 8.56 -7.45
CA LYS A 16 -2.98 7.51 -8.35
C LYS A 16 -1.79 6.76 -7.75
N TYR A 17 -1.73 5.44 -7.96
CA TYR A 17 -0.74 4.54 -7.38
C TYR A 17 0.71 5.00 -7.58
N ASN A 18 1.03 5.50 -8.78
CA ASN A 18 2.35 6.02 -9.13
C ASN A 18 2.77 7.28 -8.35
N ARG A 19 1.84 7.95 -7.68
CA ARG A 19 2.08 9.10 -6.80
C ARG A 19 2.09 8.70 -5.32
N ASN A 20 1.96 7.42 -5.01
CA ASN A 20 2.01 6.96 -3.63
C ASN A 20 3.40 7.26 -3.01
N PRO A 21 3.47 7.85 -1.80
CA PRO A 21 4.74 8.19 -1.19
C PRO A 21 5.51 6.98 -0.62
N PHE A 22 4.90 5.79 -0.61
CA PHE A 22 5.49 4.56 -0.04
C PHE A 22 6.92 4.28 -0.54
N PRO A 23 7.21 4.21 -1.85
CA PRO A 23 8.56 3.91 -2.32
C PRO A 23 9.58 4.94 -1.87
N LYS A 24 9.18 6.22 -1.81
CA LYS A 24 10.04 7.33 -1.38
C LYS A 24 10.33 7.29 0.12
N PHE A 25 9.36 6.92 0.94
CA PHE A 25 9.57 6.78 2.38
C PHE A 25 10.40 5.55 2.71
N PHE A 26 10.13 4.43 2.05
CA PHE A 26 10.93 3.21 2.17
C PHE A 26 12.38 3.44 1.76
N ALA A 27 12.64 4.07 0.60
CA ALA A 27 13.99 4.38 0.13
C ALA A 27 14.76 5.35 1.03
N ARG A 28 14.06 6.16 1.84
CA ARG A 28 14.67 7.07 2.83
C ARG A 28 14.95 6.39 4.17
N GLY A 29 14.64 5.10 4.31
CA GLY A 29 14.82 4.35 5.56
C GLY A 29 13.82 4.72 6.65
N LEU A 30 12.66 5.31 6.30
CA LEU A 30 11.59 5.51 7.28
C LEU A 30 11.00 4.15 7.68
N ASN A 31 10.57 4.04 8.93
CA ASN A 31 9.83 2.87 9.42
C ASN A 31 8.42 2.88 8.82
N VAL A 32 8.27 2.24 7.66
CA VAL A 32 7.01 2.12 6.93
C VAL A 32 6.60 0.66 6.81
N SER A 33 5.30 0.39 6.91
CA SER A 33 4.71 -0.95 6.75
C SER A 33 3.58 -0.90 5.74
N LEU A 34 3.39 -1.99 4.98
CA LEU A 34 2.21 -2.17 4.14
C LEU A 34 1.05 -2.72 4.97
N SER A 35 -0.14 -2.19 4.73
CA SER A 35 -1.38 -2.61 5.36
C SER A 35 -2.51 -2.73 4.34
N THR A 36 -3.62 -3.33 4.75
CA THR A 36 -4.84 -3.47 3.96
C THR A 36 -5.98 -2.79 4.72
N ASP A 37 -6.44 -1.62 4.29
CA ASP A 37 -7.51 -0.86 4.99
C ASP A 37 -8.86 -1.59 4.91
N ASP A 38 -9.40 -1.79 3.70
CA ASP A 38 -10.70 -2.43 3.45
C ASP A 38 -10.54 -3.64 2.50
N PRO A 39 -10.03 -4.79 2.99
CA PRO A 39 -9.72 -5.94 2.15
C PRO A 39 -10.92 -6.44 1.35
N LEU A 40 -12.12 -6.43 1.93
CA LEU A 40 -13.35 -6.89 1.26
C LEU A 40 -13.81 -6.00 0.10
N GLN A 41 -13.49 -4.70 0.13
CA GLN A 41 -13.95 -3.75 -0.89
C GLN A 41 -12.92 -3.53 -2.00
N ILE A 42 -11.64 -3.73 -1.69
CA ILE A 42 -10.52 -3.22 -2.51
C ILE A 42 -9.73 -4.37 -3.15
N HIS A 43 -9.69 -5.54 -2.51
CA HIS A 43 -8.84 -6.65 -2.94
C HIS A 43 -9.65 -7.71 -3.67
N PHE A 44 -9.05 -8.27 -4.74
CA PHE A 44 -9.69 -9.29 -5.56
C PHE A 44 -9.20 -10.70 -5.22
N THR A 45 -8.07 -10.80 -4.52
CA THR A 45 -7.46 -12.08 -4.15
C THR A 45 -7.92 -12.54 -2.78
N LYS A 46 -7.71 -13.84 -2.50
CA LYS A 46 -7.95 -14.42 -1.16
C LYS A 46 -6.92 -13.98 -0.13
N GLU A 47 -5.82 -13.36 -0.56
CA GLU A 47 -4.68 -12.96 0.26
C GLU A 47 -4.41 -11.45 0.06
N PRO A 48 -5.23 -10.57 0.65
CA PRO A 48 -5.22 -9.13 0.35
C PRO A 48 -3.88 -8.47 0.71
N LEU A 49 -3.24 -8.90 1.80
CA LEU A 49 -1.94 -8.36 2.18
C LEU A 49 -0.86 -8.73 1.17
N LEU A 50 -0.88 -9.97 0.69
CA LEU A 50 0.07 -10.42 -0.34
C LEU A 50 -0.13 -9.65 -1.65
N GLU A 51 -1.37 -9.32 -1.99
CA GLU A 51 -1.70 -8.47 -3.15
C GLU A 51 -1.10 -7.06 -3.00
N GLU A 52 -1.21 -6.39 -1.85
CA GLU A 52 -0.52 -5.11 -1.59
C GLU A 52 0.99 -5.23 -1.76
N TYR A 53 1.61 -6.27 -1.19
CA TYR A 53 3.05 -6.52 -1.33
C TYR A 53 3.46 -6.77 -2.78
N SER A 54 2.65 -7.52 -3.53
CA SER A 54 2.92 -7.86 -4.93
C SER A 54 2.85 -6.63 -5.83
N PHE A 55 1.87 -5.75 -5.61
CA PHE A 55 1.77 -4.48 -6.32
C PHE A 55 2.91 -3.51 -5.94
N ALA A 56 3.28 -3.46 -4.66
CA ALA A 56 4.35 -2.57 -4.18
C ALA A 56 5.75 -2.99 -4.65
N ALA A 57 5.92 -4.25 -5.06
CA ALA A 57 7.19 -4.78 -5.57
C ALA A 57 7.42 -4.54 -7.07
N GLN A 58 6.40 -4.06 -7.80
CA GLN A 58 6.46 -3.80 -9.26
C GLN A 58 7.01 -2.39 -9.56
#